data_AF-A0A355BAK2-F1
#
_entry.id   AF-A0A355BAK2-F1
#
_cell.length_a   1.000
_cell.length_b   1.000
_cell.length_c   1.000
_cell.angle_alpha   90.00
_cell.angle_beta   90.00
_cell.angle_gamma   90.00
#
_symmetry.space_group_name_H-M   'P 1'
#
loop_
_entity.id
_entity.type
_entity.pdbx_description
1 polymer ?
#
loop_
_entity_poly.entity_id
_entity_poly.type
_entity_poly.pdbx_seq_one_letter_code
_entity_poly.pdbx_strand_id
1 'polypeptide(L)'
;TKDKLVYEEKDDTFNTFVYKEKSKKYLVIGSSSTLTNEYQILESNNPTGNFRFFQKRIRGLEYSISHFENSFYIVTNKDKATNFKLMKTPENKTSAKNWVEIIPHREETLLEGIDIFKDYLVIEERTNGLDKIQVRPWSGAGAYYLPFESETYTAYTTTNPDFDTNILRYGYQSLTTPSS
;
A
#
# COMPACT_ATOMS: atom_id res chain seq x y z
N THR A 1 6.32 34.31 -5.13
CA THR A 1 4.99 33.96 -4.56
C THR A 1 5.21 33.46 -3.14
N LYS A 2 4.23 33.61 -2.24
CA LYS A 2 4.33 33.08 -0.86
C LYS A 2 3.64 31.73 -0.78
N ASP A 3 4.32 30.76 -0.17
CA ASP A 3 3.76 29.43 0.05
C ASP A 3 2.62 29.50 1.08
N LYS A 4 1.63 28.62 0.91
CA LYS A 4 0.50 28.48 1.85
C LYS A 4 0.66 27.18 2.62
N LEU A 5 0.49 27.26 3.94
CA LEU A 5 0.39 26.07 4.78
C LEU A 5 -0.87 25.28 4.38
N VAL A 6 -0.68 24.02 3.99
CA VAL A 6 -1.78 23.12 3.57
C VAL A 6 -2.23 22.24 4.74
N TYR A 7 -1.28 21.70 5.50
CA TYR A 7 -1.54 20.82 6.63
C TYR A 7 -0.40 20.94 7.64
N GLU A 8 -0.75 20.76 8.91
CA GLU A 8 0.16 20.71 10.05
C GLU A 8 -0.30 19.57 10.94
N GLU A 9 0.57 18.58 11.16
CA GLU A 9 0.37 17.58 12.20
C GLU A 9 0.76 18.21 13.54
N LYS A 10 -0.18 18.20 14.49
CA LYS A 10 -0.01 18.87 15.79
C LYS A 10 0.45 17.91 16.89
N ASP A 11 0.31 16.61 16.65
CA ASP A 11 0.78 15.55 17.53
C ASP A 11 2.21 15.17 17.12
N ASP A 12 3.18 15.49 17.99
CA ASP A 12 4.61 15.27 17.74
C ASP A 12 5.01 13.78 17.70
N THR A 13 4.09 12.88 18.05
CA THR A 13 4.29 11.43 17.90
C THR A 13 4.01 10.93 16.47
N PHE A 14 3.48 11.80 15.60
CA PHE A 14 3.15 11.48 14.22
C PHE A 14 4.10 12.19 13.23
N ASN A 15 4.62 11.44 12.28
CA ASN A 15 5.27 11.98 11.10
C ASN A 15 4.22 12.31 10.05
N THR A 16 4.32 13.47 9.40
CA THR A 16 3.48 13.83 8.25
C THR A 16 4.24 13.75 6.94
N PHE A 17 3.55 13.35 5.88
CA PHE A 17 4.13 13.18 4.55
C PHE A 17 3.07 13.42 3.47
N VAL A 18 3.53 13.67 2.24
CA VAL A 18 2.66 13.87 1.08
C VAL A 18 3.16 13.04 -0.10
N TYR A 19 2.24 12.44 -0.84
CA TYR A 19 2.54 11.71 -2.07
C TYR A 19 1.38 11.81 -3.07
N LYS A 20 1.64 11.33 -4.29
CA LYS A 20 0.63 11.18 -5.33
C LYS A 20 0.42 9.69 -5.59
N GLU A 21 -0.82 9.27 -5.67
CA GLU A 21 -1.17 7.90 -6.04
C GLU A 21 -0.61 7.52 -7.41
N LYS A 22 -0.26 6.24 -7.60
CA LYS A 22 0.29 5.74 -8.88
C LYS A 22 -0.66 5.92 -10.06
N SER A 23 -1.97 5.79 -9.82
CA SER A 23 -3.03 6.12 -10.79
C SER A 23 -3.11 7.60 -11.16
N LYS A 24 -2.32 8.46 -10.51
CA LYS A 24 -2.24 9.92 -10.69
C LYS A 24 -3.52 10.67 -10.34
N LYS A 25 -4.59 10.00 -9.87
CA LYS A 25 -5.90 10.62 -9.59
C LYS A 25 -5.93 11.40 -8.27
N TYR A 26 -5.17 10.98 -7.26
CA TYR A 26 -5.21 11.56 -5.93
C TYR A 26 -3.84 12.05 -5.46
N LEU A 27 -3.84 13.20 -4.80
CA LEU A 27 -2.83 13.63 -3.84
C LEU A 27 -3.23 13.12 -2.46
N VAL A 28 -2.27 12.70 -1.67
CA VAL A 28 -2.49 12.14 -0.34
C VAL A 28 -1.59 12.83 0.67
N ILE A 29 -2.17 13.26 1.78
CA ILE A 29 -1.45 13.66 2.99
C ILE A 29 -1.62 12.53 4.00
N GLY A 30 -0.53 12.02 4.52
CA GLY A 30 -0.51 11.00 5.57
C GLY A 30 0.02 11.55 6.88
N SER A 31 -0.52 11.02 7.98
CA SER A 31 0.05 11.12 9.32
C SER A 31 0.24 9.71 9.87
N SER A 32 1.45 9.39 10.32
CA SER A 32 1.81 8.05 10.78
C SER A 32 2.60 8.09 12.09
N SER A 33 2.18 7.28 13.05
CA SER A 33 2.98 6.86 14.20
C SER A 33 3.23 5.35 14.14
N THR A 34 3.87 4.76 15.14
CA THR A 34 4.21 3.33 15.17
C THR A 34 3.00 2.40 15.03
N LEU A 35 1.81 2.82 15.50
CA LEU A 35 0.64 1.93 15.60
C LEU A 35 -0.64 2.54 15.03
N THR A 36 -0.54 3.69 14.34
CA THR A 36 -1.73 4.42 13.90
C THR A 36 -1.45 5.26 12.67
N ASN A 37 -2.31 5.15 11.67
CA ASN A 37 -2.27 5.96 10.47
C ASN A 37 -3.54 6.79 10.28
N GLU A 38 -3.41 7.89 9.57
CA GLU A 38 -4.51 8.68 9.03
C GLU A 38 -4.11 9.22 7.66
N TYR A 39 -5.02 9.14 6.69
CA TYR A 39 -4.80 9.73 5.37
C TYR A 39 -5.93 10.69 5.01
N GLN A 40 -5.57 11.73 4.31
CA GLN A 40 -6.48 12.64 3.64
C GLN A 40 -6.18 12.64 2.14
N ILE A 41 -7.23 12.67 1.32
CA ILE A 41 -7.13 12.61 -0.14
C ILE A 41 -7.70 13.87 -0.79
N LEU A 42 -7.14 14.24 -1.93
CA LEU A 42 -7.60 15.33 -2.80
C LEU A 42 -7.38 14.93 -4.25
N GLU A 43 -8.34 15.20 -5.13
CA GLU A 43 -8.17 14.99 -6.57
C GLU A 43 -7.02 15.84 -7.12
N SER A 44 -6.07 15.19 -7.80
CA SER A 44 -4.86 15.84 -8.31
C SER A 44 -5.12 16.86 -9.42
N ASN A 45 -6.27 16.75 -10.11
CA ASN A 45 -6.71 17.72 -11.12
C ASN A 45 -7.31 18.99 -10.52
N ASN A 46 -7.53 19.03 -9.20
CA ASN A 46 -7.94 20.21 -8.44
C ASN A 46 -7.01 20.38 -7.21
N PRO A 47 -5.72 20.68 -7.42
CA PRO A 47 -4.72 20.66 -6.36
C PRO A 47 -4.89 21.79 -5.32
N THR A 48 -5.76 22.76 -5.58
CA THR A 48 -6.13 23.84 -4.65
C THR A 48 -7.41 23.55 -3.88
N GLY A 49 -8.02 22.37 -4.08
CA GLY A 49 -9.20 21.95 -3.33
C GLY A 49 -8.87 21.59 -1.88
N ASN A 50 -9.91 21.19 -1.15
CA ASN A 50 -9.76 20.79 0.25
C ASN A 50 -9.51 19.28 0.34
N PHE A 51 -8.48 18.92 1.08
CA PHE A 51 -8.26 17.53 1.50
C PHE A 51 -9.44 17.05 2.34
N ARG A 52 -9.83 15.79 2.13
CA ARG A 52 -10.86 15.11 2.91
C ARG A 52 -10.31 13.84 3.51
N PHE A 53 -10.75 13.50 4.71
CA PHE A 53 -10.34 12.24 5.36
C PHE A 53 -10.72 11.03 4.52
N PHE A 54 -9.75 10.15 4.29
CA PHE A 54 -10.01 8.79 3.81
C PHE A 54 -10.72 7.99 4.89
N GLN A 55 -10.07 7.87 6.06
CA GLN A 55 -10.60 7.30 7.28
C GLN A 55 -9.99 8.08 8.45
N LYS A 56 -10.82 8.67 9.30
CA LYS A 56 -10.34 9.38 10.50
C LYS A 56 -9.56 8.42 11.40
N ARG A 57 -8.55 8.95 12.08
CA ARG A 57 -7.66 8.24 12.99
C ARG A 57 -8.44 7.38 13.99
N ILE A 58 -8.05 6.12 14.10
CA ILE A 58 -8.50 5.19 15.14
C ILE A 58 -7.24 4.63 15.79
N ARG A 59 -7.12 4.74 17.12
CA ARG A 59 -5.95 4.26 17.85
C ARG A 59 -5.74 2.76 17.61
N GLY A 60 -4.52 2.38 17.23
CA GLY A 60 -4.16 1.00 16.93
C GLY A 60 -4.57 0.52 15.54
N LEU A 61 -5.22 1.36 14.72
CA LEU A 61 -5.54 1.03 13.34
C LEU A 61 -4.40 1.50 12.43
N GLU A 62 -3.69 0.52 11.89
CA GLU A 62 -2.66 0.71 10.89
C GLU A 62 -3.23 0.36 9.52
N TYR A 63 -2.91 1.20 8.54
CA TYR A 63 -3.26 0.94 7.16
C TYR A 63 -2.41 1.76 6.19
N SER A 64 -2.32 1.27 4.96
CA SER A 64 -1.87 2.03 3.80
C SER A 64 -2.99 2.08 2.76
N ILE A 65 -2.91 3.02 1.83
CA ILE A 65 -3.88 3.16 0.75
C ILE A 65 -3.17 3.15 -0.59
N SER A 66 -3.83 2.60 -1.59
CA SER A 66 -3.40 2.66 -2.98
C SER A 66 -4.62 2.73 -3.89
N HIS A 67 -4.59 3.59 -4.91
CA HIS A 67 -5.74 3.85 -5.77
C HIS A 67 -5.57 3.26 -7.17
N PHE A 68 -6.59 2.53 -7.64
CA PHE A 68 -6.71 2.12 -9.03
C PHE A 68 -8.17 2.03 -9.50
N GLU A 69 -8.40 2.46 -10.75
CA GLU A 69 -9.73 2.63 -11.37
C GLU A 69 -10.70 3.46 -10.52
N ASN A 70 -11.69 2.80 -9.90
CA ASN A 70 -12.74 3.42 -9.08
C ASN A 70 -12.68 2.96 -7.63
N SER A 71 -11.52 2.50 -7.17
CA SER A 71 -11.38 1.88 -5.86
C SER A 71 -10.04 2.17 -5.20
N PHE A 72 -10.08 2.19 -3.87
CA PHE A 72 -8.89 2.09 -3.05
C PHE A 72 -8.71 0.67 -2.56
N TYR A 73 -7.44 0.27 -2.52
CA TYR A 73 -6.94 -0.95 -1.92
C TYR A 73 -6.23 -0.58 -0.63
N ILE A 74 -6.47 -1.36 0.42
CA ILE A 74 -6.09 -1.03 1.78
C ILE A 74 -5.42 -2.24 2.41
N VAL A 75 -4.11 -2.15 2.66
CA VAL A 75 -3.42 -3.10 3.53
C VAL A 75 -3.64 -2.63 4.96
N THR A 76 -4.24 -3.43 5.83
CA THR A 76 -4.63 -2.98 7.18
C THR A 76 -4.59 -4.08 8.23
N ASN A 77 -4.32 -3.69 9.49
CA ASN A 77 -4.41 -4.56 10.66
C ASN A 77 -5.84 -4.63 11.27
N LYS A 78 -6.84 -4.05 10.59
CA LYS A 78 -8.25 -3.99 11.05
C LYS A 78 -8.75 -5.37 11.50
N ASP A 79 -9.57 -5.38 12.56
CA ASP A 79 -10.18 -6.58 13.13
C ASP A 79 -9.16 -7.57 13.74
N LYS A 80 -8.09 -7.04 14.35
CA LYS A 80 -6.99 -7.82 14.96
C LYS A 80 -6.20 -8.66 13.94
N ALA A 81 -6.14 -8.23 12.69
CA ALA A 81 -5.33 -8.85 11.67
C ALA A 81 -3.86 -8.45 11.86
N THR A 82 -3.16 -9.06 12.83
CA THR A 82 -1.77 -8.69 13.18
C THR A 82 -0.78 -8.94 12.04
N ASN A 83 -1.08 -9.88 11.15
CA ASN A 83 -0.34 -10.11 9.90
C ASN A 83 -0.93 -9.37 8.69
N PHE A 84 -1.77 -8.36 8.97
CA PHE A 84 -2.48 -7.55 7.99
C PHE A 84 -3.39 -8.36 7.05
N LYS A 85 -4.21 -7.64 6.31
CA LYS A 85 -5.09 -8.17 5.26
C LYS A 85 -5.28 -7.12 4.18
N LEU A 86 -5.64 -7.56 2.97
CA LEU A 86 -5.95 -6.66 1.87
C LEU A 86 -7.46 -6.46 1.80
N MET A 87 -7.89 -5.22 1.88
CA MET A 87 -9.28 -4.81 1.69
C MET A 87 -9.42 -3.87 0.50
N LYS A 88 -10.65 -3.68 0.03
CA LYS A 88 -11.02 -2.77 -1.06
C LYS A 88 -12.24 -1.95 -0.66
N THR A 89 -12.30 -0.72 -1.15
CA THR A 89 -13.51 0.12 -1.03
C THR A 89 -13.69 0.99 -2.26
N PRO A 90 -14.93 1.34 -2.65
CA PRO A 90 -15.17 2.36 -3.66
C PRO A 90 -14.55 3.71 -3.26
N GLU A 91 -14.04 4.45 -4.25
CA GLU A 91 -13.37 5.75 -4.03
C GLU A 91 -14.24 6.84 -3.40
N ASN A 92 -15.56 6.68 -3.46
CA ASN A 92 -16.54 7.59 -2.87
C ASN A 92 -17.07 7.11 -1.50
N LYS A 93 -16.57 6.00 -0.97
CA LYS A 93 -17.01 5.36 0.28
C LYS A 93 -15.83 4.92 1.14
N THR A 94 -14.87 5.81 1.37
CA THR A 94 -13.54 5.48 1.95
C THR A 94 -13.54 5.04 3.41
N SER A 95 -14.59 5.30 4.20
CA SER A 95 -14.62 4.91 5.61
C SER A 95 -14.55 3.38 5.82
N ALA A 96 -13.88 2.94 6.89
CA ALA A 96 -13.58 1.54 7.21
C ALA A 96 -14.79 0.60 7.30
N LYS A 97 -15.99 1.13 7.50
CA LYS A 97 -17.25 0.36 7.45
C LYS A 97 -17.59 -0.19 6.07
N ASN A 98 -17.02 0.37 5.00
CA ASN A 98 -17.27 -0.05 3.62
C ASN A 98 -16.13 -0.92 3.05
N TRP A 99 -15.08 -1.16 3.83
CA TRP A 99 -13.95 -1.98 3.39
C TRP A 99 -14.39 -3.43 3.31
N VAL A 100 -14.15 -4.06 2.16
CA VAL A 100 -14.46 -5.46 1.88
C VAL A 100 -13.15 -6.21 1.66
N GLU A 101 -13.02 -7.40 2.25
CA GLU A 101 -11.80 -8.20 2.14
C GLU A 101 -11.58 -8.72 0.71
N ILE A 102 -10.33 -8.66 0.27
CA ILE A 102 -9.84 -9.23 -1.00
C ILE A 102 -8.86 -10.37 -0.71
N ILE A 103 -7.96 -10.16 0.25
CA ILE A 103 -7.08 -11.20 0.81
C ILE A 103 -7.32 -11.20 2.32
N PRO A 104 -7.87 -12.28 2.88
CA PRO A 104 -8.13 -12.35 4.31
C PRO A 104 -6.83 -12.43 5.11
N HIS A 105 -6.93 -12.16 6.40
CA HIS A 105 -5.83 -12.38 7.34
C HIS A 105 -5.40 -13.86 7.35
N ARG A 106 -4.08 -14.10 7.46
CA ARG A 106 -3.49 -15.44 7.59
C ARG A 106 -2.52 -15.47 8.76
N GLU A 107 -2.67 -16.44 9.66
CA GLU A 107 -1.85 -16.55 10.88
C GLU A 107 -0.36 -16.79 10.58
N GLU A 108 -0.05 -17.47 9.49
CA GLU A 108 1.32 -17.85 9.13
C GLU A 108 1.95 -16.94 8.06
N THR A 109 1.25 -15.89 7.60
CA THR A 109 1.72 -15.05 6.49
C THR A 109 1.42 -13.59 6.73
N LEU A 110 2.49 -12.83 6.94
CA LEU A 110 2.47 -11.37 6.99
C LEU A 110 2.27 -10.84 5.57
N LEU A 111 1.23 -10.03 5.36
CA LEU A 111 1.10 -9.18 4.17
C LEU A 111 1.87 -7.89 4.42
N GLU A 112 3.05 -7.76 3.83
CA GLU A 112 3.91 -6.59 4.03
C GLU A 112 3.43 -5.38 3.22
N GLY A 113 2.93 -5.62 2.02
CA GLY A 113 2.51 -4.53 1.16
C GLY A 113 1.95 -4.98 -0.18
N ILE A 114 1.59 -3.99 -0.97
CA ILE A 114 1.17 -4.17 -2.36
C ILE A 114 1.84 -3.13 -3.24
N ASP A 115 1.99 -3.47 -4.51
CA ASP A 115 2.28 -2.51 -5.55
C ASP A 115 1.29 -2.65 -6.71
N ILE A 116 0.72 -1.53 -7.16
CA ILE A 116 -0.37 -1.50 -8.14
C ILE A 116 0.17 -1.04 -9.50
N PHE A 117 -0.11 -1.84 -10.53
CA PHE A 117 0.11 -1.54 -11.93
C PHE A 117 -1.21 -1.62 -12.70
N LYS A 118 -1.21 -1.15 -13.95
CA LYS A 118 -2.40 -1.17 -14.80
C LYS A 118 -2.98 -2.57 -15.01
N ASP A 119 -2.11 -3.56 -15.24
CA ASP A 119 -2.54 -4.92 -15.60
C ASP A 119 -2.41 -5.94 -14.45
N TYR A 120 -1.63 -5.61 -13.41
CA TYR A 120 -1.35 -6.52 -12.30
C TYR A 120 -1.25 -5.82 -10.95
N LEU A 121 -1.58 -6.58 -9.91
CA LEU A 121 -1.32 -6.31 -8.51
C LEU A 121 -0.12 -7.15 -8.09
N VAL A 122 0.92 -6.52 -7.57
CA VAL A 122 2.05 -7.20 -6.93
C VAL A 122 1.80 -7.21 -5.43
N ILE A 123 2.04 -8.34 -4.78
CA ILE A 123 1.80 -8.56 -3.36
C ILE A 123 3.10 -9.02 -2.74
N GLU A 124 3.52 -8.35 -1.68
CA GLU A 124 4.69 -8.71 -0.89
C GLU A 124 4.23 -9.35 0.41
N GLU A 125 4.69 -10.57 0.64
CA GLU A 125 4.29 -11.39 1.78
C GLU A 125 5.52 -11.99 2.45
N ARG A 126 5.44 -12.28 3.74
CA ARG A 126 6.46 -13.06 4.46
C ARG A 126 5.82 -14.29 5.08
N THR A 127 6.32 -15.47 4.71
CA THR A 127 5.87 -16.76 5.25
C THR A 127 7.09 -17.57 5.65
N ASN A 128 7.08 -18.16 6.86
CA ASN A 128 8.22 -18.94 7.37
C ASN A 128 9.55 -18.15 7.31
N GLY A 129 9.50 -16.85 7.62
CA GLY A 129 10.65 -15.94 7.61
C GLY A 129 11.10 -15.44 6.23
N LEU A 130 10.64 -16.05 5.13
CA LEU A 130 11.06 -15.71 3.76
C LEU A 130 10.11 -14.75 3.09
N ASP A 131 10.68 -13.76 2.41
CA ASP A 131 9.94 -12.83 1.55
C ASP A 131 9.41 -13.55 0.31
N LYS A 132 8.20 -13.21 -0.11
CA LYS A 132 7.55 -13.74 -1.30
C LYS A 132 6.91 -12.60 -2.06
N ILE A 133 7.17 -12.57 -3.36
CA ILE A 133 6.57 -11.60 -4.28
C ILE A 133 5.62 -12.35 -5.20
N GLN A 134 4.32 -12.07 -5.08
CA GLN A 134 3.30 -12.59 -5.97
C GLN A 134 2.95 -11.54 -7.03
N VAL A 135 2.97 -11.94 -8.30
CA VAL A 135 2.41 -11.15 -9.40
C VAL A 135 1.02 -11.70 -9.71
N ARG A 136 -0.01 -10.87 -9.55
CA ARG A 136 -1.42 -11.26 -9.72
C ARG A 136 -2.11 -10.36 -10.75
N PRO A 137 -2.49 -10.87 -11.93
CA PRO A 137 -3.31 -10.13 -12.86
C PRO A 137 -4.64 -9.70 -12.23
N TRP A 138 -5.20 -8.54 -12.62
CA TRP A 138 -6.49 -8.06 -12.08
C TRP A 138 -7.66 -9.00 -12.38
N SER A 139 -7.58 -9.79 -13.46
CA SER A 139 -8.54 -10.86 -13.78
C SER A 139 -8.54 -11.99 -12.74
N GLY A 140 -7.50 -12.10 -11.92
CA GLY A 140 -7.29 -13.15 -10.92
C GLY A 140 -6.69 -14.45 -11.46
N ALA A 141 -6.75 -14.70 -12.76
CA ALA A 141 -6.19 -15.89 -13.39
C ALA A 141 -4.68 -15.71 -13.66
N GLY A 142 -3.90 -16.77 -13.49
CA GLY A 142 -2.47 -16.76 -13.79
C GLY A 142 -1.59 -16.03 -12.77
N ALA A 143 -2.06 -15.89 -11.52
CA ALA A 143 -1.21 -15.41 -10.45
C ALA A 143 -0.07 -16.39 -10.18
N TYR A 144 1.14 -15.88 -9.95
CA TYR A 144 2.33 -16.69 -9.67
C TYR A 144 3.26 -15.98 -8.69
N TYR A 145 4.04 -16.75 -7.95
CA TYR A 145 5.13 -16.23 -7.13
C TYR A 145 6.41 -16.18 -7.95
N LEU A 146 7.26 -15.18 -7.73
CA LEU A 146 8.59 -15.15 -8.32
C LEU A 146 9.39 -16.39 -7.84
N PRO A 147 10.01 -17.16 -8.74
CA PRO A 147 10.62 -18.45 -8.42
C PRO A 147 12.03 -18.26 -7.86
N PHE A 148 12.14 -17.91 -6.58
CA PHE A 148 13.43 -17.84 -5.90
C PHE A 148 13.92 -19.25 -5.51
N GLU A 149 15.13 -19.62 -5.95
CA GLU A 149 15.68 -20.97 -5.76
C GLU A 149 16.46 -21.15 -4.45
N SER A 150 16.97 -20.07 -3.87
CA SER A 150 17.74 -20.13 -2.61
C SER A 150 16.83 -20.49 -1.42
N GLU A 151 17.31 -21.35 -0.53
CA GLU A 151 16.61 -21.67 0.72
C GLU A 151 16.54 -20.47 1.68
N THR A 152 17.51 -19.55 1.58
CA THR A 152 17.57 -18.32 2.38
C THR A 152 17.89 -17.13 1.47
N TYR A 153 17.02 -16.12 1.49
CA TYR A 153 17.18 -14.91 0.68
C TYR A 153 16.36 -13.76 1.27
N THR A 154 16.59 -12.57 0.73
CA THR A 154 15.74 -11.40 0.91
C THR A 154 15.29 -10.92 -0.46
N ALA A 155 14.02 -10.62 -0.61
CA ALA A 155 13.43 -10.07 -1.82
C ALA A 155 12.40 -9.00 -1.48
N TYR A 156 12.38 -7.90 -2.24
CA TYR A 156 11.45 -6.80 -2.02
C TYR A 156 11.23 -6.02 -3.31
N THR A 157 10.07 -5.40 -3.48
CA THR A 157 9.84 -4.49 -4.60
C THR A 157 10.63 -3.19 -4.38
N THR A 158 11.11 -2.59 -5.48
CA THR A 158 11.86 -1.33 -5.43
C THR A 158 11.03 -0.20 -6.04
N THR A 159 11.69 0.88 -6.44
CA THR A 159 10.99 2.00 -7.08
C THR A 159 10.46 1.61 -8.46
N ASN A 160 9.15 1.45 -8.54
CA ASN A 160 8.39 1.22 -9.76
C ASN A 160 7.55 2.47 -10.11
N PRO A 161 8.11 3.51 -10.75
CA PRO A 161 7.41 4.78 -10.94
C PRO A 161 6.36 4.74 -12.05
N ASP A 162 6.56 3.88 -13.05
CA ASP A 162 5.68 3.75 -14.19
C ASP A 162 4.51 2.83 -13.86
N PHE A 163 3.31 3.37 -13.93
CA PHE A 163 2.07 2.64 -13.63
C PHE A 163 1.61 1.73 -14.78
N ASP A 164 1.81 2.19 -16.02
CA ASP A 164 1.46 1.49 -17.26
C ASP A 164 2.74 0.87 -17.84
N THR A 165 3.15 -0.24 -17.25
CA THR A 165 4.35 -1.00 -17.63
C THR A 165 4.09 -2.49 -17.38
N ASN A 166 4.88 -3.32 -18.04
CA ASN A 166 4.97 -4.77 -17.79
C ASN A 166 6.28 -5.15 -17.09
N ILE A 167 7.05 -4.16 -16.62
CA ILE A 167 8.34 -4.36 -15.94
C ILE A 167 8.14 -4.12 -14.45
N LEU A 168 8.35 -5.18 -13.65
CA LEU A 168 8.51 -5.09 -12.21
C LEU A 168 9.99 -5.01 -11.87
N ARG A 169 10.38 -3.97 -11.14
CA ARG A 169 11.69 -3.87 -10.48
C ARG A 169 11.58 -4.38 -9.05
N TYR A 170 12.43 -5.35 -8.73
CA TYR A 170 12.56 -5.91 -7.39
C TYR A 170 14.04 -6.10 -7.08
N GLY A 171 14.37 -6.05 -5.79
CA GLY A 171 15.69 -6.36 -5.29
C GLY A 171 15.75 -7.82 -4.86
N TYR A 172 16.90 -8.45 -5.06
CA TYR A 172 17.17 -9.80 -4.57
C TYR A 172 18.59 -9.91 -4.02
N GLN A 173 18.73 -10.59 -2.89
CA GLN A 173 20.04 -10.97 -2.36
C GLN A 173 19.97 -12.24 -1.52
N SER A 174 21.09 -12.94 -1.40
CA SER A 174 21.27 -14.06 -0.49
C SER A 174 22.70 -14.08 0.07
N LEU A 175 23.00 -14.98 1.01
CA LEU A 175 24.36 -15.12 1.54
C LEU A 175 25.39 -15.56 0.47
N THR A 176 24.92 -16.13 -0.65
CA THR A 176 25.75 -16.58 -1.78
C THR A 176 25.60 -15.72 -3.02
N THR A 177 24.65 -14.78 -3.04
CA THR A 177 24.34 -13.92 -4.19
C THR A 177 24.28 -12.46 -3.76
N PRO A 178 25.20 -11.60 -4.24
CA PRO A 178 25.17 -10.17 -3.96
C PRO A 178 23.87 -9.49 -4.41
N SER A 179 23.56 -8.34 -3.81
CA SER A 179 22.35 -7.57 -4.14
C SER A 179 22.28 -7.19 -5.61
N SER A 180 21.13 -7.48 -6.24
CA SER A 180 20.77 -7.09 -7.61
C SER A 180 19.40 -6.42 -7.65
#